data_AF-A0A822X6L1-F1
#
_entry.id   AF-A0A822X6L1-F1
#
_cell.length_a   1.000
_cell.length_b   1.000
_cell.length_c   1.000
_cell.angle_alpha   90.00
_cell.angle_beta   90.00
_cell.angle_gamma   90.00
#
_symmetry.space_group_name_H-M   'P 1'
#
loop_
_entity.id
_entity.type
_entity.pdbx_description
1 polymer ?
#
loop_
_entity_poly.entity_id
_entity_poly.type
_entity_poly.pdbx_seq_one_letter_code
_entity_poly.pdbx_strand_id
1 'polypeptide(L)' 'MLLLFIASCMISGCVIKTQTSGVLFCDAANPIYVSNDDFMTEETEREILFHNTMGERLCNWQDRQALN' A
#
# COMPACT_ATOMS: atom_id res chain seq x y z
N MET A 1 36.70 -4.78 -30.16
CA MET A 1 36.15 -5.06 -28.80
C MET A 1 35.34 -3.89 -28.23
N LEU A 2 35.75 -2.63 -28.41
CA LEU A 2 35.00 -1.44 -27.96
C LEU A 2 33.56 -1.35 -28.51
N LEU A 3 33.35 -1.73 -29.78
CA LEU A 3 32.03 -1.77 -30.43
C LEU A 3 31.03 -2.71 -29.74
N LEU A 4 31.49 -3.84 -29.20
CA LEU A 4 30.63 -4.81 -28.51
C LEU A 4 30.16 -4.27 -27.15
N PHE A 5 31.00 -3.49 -26.47
CA PHE A 5 30.64 -2.82 -25.22
C PHE A 5 29.58 -1.73 -25.46
N ILE A 6 29.76 -0.88 -26.47
CA ILE A 6 28.77 0.17 -26.79
C ILE A 6 27.43 -0.44 -27.22
N ALA A 7 27.44 -1.54 -27.98
CA ALA A 7 26.22 -2.25 -28.34
C ALA A 7 25.45 -2.77 -27.12
N SER A 8 26.14 -3.27 -26.08
CA SER A 8 25.50 -3.78 -24.86
C SER A 8 24.75 -2.71 -24.06
N CYS A 9 25.22 -1.46 -24.06
CA CYS A 9 24.57 -0.34 -23.37
C CYS A 9 23.30 0.15 -24.07
N MET A 10 23.07 -0.22 -25.33
CA MET A 10 21.84 0.13 -26.05
C MET A 10 20.72 -0.90 -25.85
N ILE A 11 21.00 -2.02 -25.17
CA ILE A 11 20.01 -3.08 -24.85
C ILE A 11 19.46 -2.92 -23.44
N SER A 12 19.91 -1.93 -22.66
CA SER A 12 19.21 -1.54 -21.43
C SER A 12 17.89 -0.87 -21.82
N GLY A 13 16.88 -1.71 -22.07
CA GLY A 13 15.54 -1.28 -22.40
C GLY A 13 14.98 -0.42 -21.29
N CYS A 14 14.18 0.59 -21.66
CA CYS A 14 13.39 1.35 -20.70
C CYS A 14 12.64 0.37 -19.80
N VAL A 15 12.76 0.54 -18.48
CA VAL A 15 11.87 -0.15 -17.54
C VAL A 15 10.45 0.15 -18.01
N ILE A 16 9.75 -0.89 -18.47
CA ILE A 16 8.32 -0.76 -18.76
C ILE A 16 7.75 -0.49 -17.38
N LYS A 17 7.43 0.76 -17.08
CA LYS A 17 6.61 1.08 -15.92
C LYS A 17 5.37 0.21 -16.11
N THR A 18 5.21 -0.77 -15.24
CA THR A 18 3.96 -1.52 -15.17
C THR A 18 2.92 -0.44 -14.95
N GLN A 19 2.14 -0.17 -15.98
CA GLN A 19 0.92 0.60 -15.86
C GLN A 19 0.15 -0.19 -14.81
N THR A 20 -0.04 0.35 -13.63
CA THR A 20 -0.78 -0.31 -12.56
C THR A 20 -2.22 -0.40 -13.05
N SER A 21 -2.49 -1.40 -13.88
CA SER A 21 -3.79 -1.67 -14.47
C SER A 21 -4.61 -2.38 -13.41
N GLY A 22 -4.99 -1.63 -12.39
CA GLY A 22 -5.70 -2.14 -11.22
C GLY A 22 -5.85 -1.06 -10.16
N VAL A 23 -6.93 -1.18 -9.38
CA VAL A 23 -7.15 -0.35 -8.19
C VAL A 23 -6.10 -0.76 -7.15
N LEU A 24 -5.26 0.17 -6.71
CA LEU A 24 -4.28 -0.12 -5.66
C LEU A 24 -4.99 -0.27 -4.30
N PHE A 25 -4.32 -0.90 -3.34
CA PHE A 25 -4.87 -1.06 -1.98
C PHE A 25 -5.38 0.27 -1.40
N CYS A 26 -4.57 1.34 -1.49
CA CYS A 26 -4.94 2.65 -0.98
C CYS A 26 -6.09 3.33 -1.75
N ASP A 27 -6.39 2.88 -2.98
CA ASP A 27 -7.50 3.41 -3.78
C ASP A 27 -8.82 2.69 -3.45
N ALA A 28 -8.76 1.44 -2.97
CA ALA A 28 -9.92 0.60 -2.68
C ALA A 28 -10.32 0.58 -1.19
N ALA A 29 -9.36 0.81 -0.29
CA ALA A 29 -9.56 0.68 1.15
C ALA A 29 -9.58 2.04 1.86
N ASN A 30 -10.20 2.07 3.03
CA ASN A 30 -10.28 3.24 3.92
C ASN A 30 -10.20 2.77 5.38
N PRO A 31 -9.86 3.64 6.34
CA PRO A 31 -9.84 3.28 7.76
C PRO A 31 -11.16 2.67 8.22
N ILE A 32 -11.06 1.62 9.02
CA ILE A 32 -12.20 0.99 9.68
C ILE A 32 -12.38 1.67 11.03
N TYR A 33 -13.54 2.31 11.25
CA TYR A 33 -13.86 2.96 12.52
C TYR A 33 -14.71 2.02 13.37
N VAL A 34 -14.25 1.77 14.60
CA VAL A 34 -14.92 0.91 15.58
C VAL A 34 -15.73 1.77 16.55
N SER A 35 -16.95 1.34 16.86
CA SER A 35 -17.83 1.88 17.90
C SER A 35 -17.76 1.05 19.18
N ASN A 36 -18.14 1.65 20.32
CA ASN A 36 -18.31 0.92 21.58
C ASN A 36 -19.42 -0.14 21.53
N ASP A 37 -20.33 -0.05 20.57
CA ASP A 37 -21.44 -1.00 20.39
C ASP A 37 -21.06 -2.19 19.49
N ASP A 38 -19.86 -2.19 18.90
CA ASP A 38 -19.40 -3.28 18.04
C ASP A 38 -18.92 -4.47 18.88
N PHE A 39 -19.44 -5.66 18.57
CA PHE A 39 -18.99 -6.91 19.18
C PHE A 39 -18.05 -7.63 18.21
N MET A 40 -16.81 -7.82 18.65
CA MET A 40 -15.74 -8.38 17.83
C MET A 40 -15.05 -9.51 18.59
N THR A 41 -14.37 -10.40 17.86
CA THR A 41 -13.40 -11.32 18.46
C THR A 41 -12.05 -10.62 18.59
N GLU A 42 -11.19 -11.12 19.47
CA GLU A 42 -9.81 -10.63 19.63
C GLU A 42 -9.04 -10.65 18.29
N GLU A 43 -9.24 -11.70 17.47
CA GLU A 43 -8.60 -11.79 16.16
C GLU A 43 -9.09 -10.69 15.20
N THR A 44 -10.37 -10.33 15.27
CA THR A 44 -10.95 -9.28 14.42
C THR A 44 -10.39 -7.91 14.81
N GLU A 45 -10.31 -7.64 16.12
CA GLU A 45 -9.68 -6.42 16.66
C GLU A 45 -8.23 -6.28 16.20
N ARG A 46 -7.45 -7.37 16.29
CA ARG A 46 -6.04 -7.39 15.87
C ARG A 46 -5.90 -7.10 14.38
N GLU A 47 -6.76 -7.67 13.54
CA GLU A 47 -6.71 -7.46 12.09
C GLU A 47 -7.13 -6.03 11.71
N ILE A 48 -8.14 -5.45 12.38
CA ILE A 48 -8.54 -4.04 12.17
C ILE A 48 -7.40 -3.10 12.54
N LEU A 49 -6.75 -3.33 13.69
CA LEU A 49 -5.62 -2.52 14.12
C LEU A 49 -4.46 -2.61 13.11
N PHE A 50 -4.15 -3.83 12.64
CA PHE A 50 -3.12 -4.03 11.62
C PHE A 50 -3.47 -3.32 10.31
N HIS A 51 -4.70 -3.46 9.82
CA HIS A 51 -5.18 -2.80 8.61
C HIS A 51 -5.05 -1.28 8.69
N ASN A 52 -5.53 -0.67 9.77
CA ASN A 52 -5.49 0.79 9.93
C ASN A 52 -4.05 1.31 10.12
N THR A 53 -3.22 0.62 10.90
CA THR A 53 -1.80 1.00 11.09
C THR A 53 -1.02 0.93 9.76
N MET A 54 -1.27 -0.12 8.97
CA MET A 54 -0.66 -0.27 7.65
C MET A 54 -1.14 0.81 6.69
N GLY A 55 -2.43 1.16 6.73
CA GLY A 55 -3.00 2.22 5.92
C GLY A 55 -2.54 3.62 6.32
N GLU A 56 -2.34 3.91 7.61
CA GLU A 56 -1.70 5.14 8.07
C GLU A 56 -0.28 5.24 7.48
N ARG A 57 0.52 4.17 7.64
CA ARG A 57 1.92 4.14 7.21
C ARG A 57 2.11 4.20 5.69
N LEU A 58 1.26 3.52 4.93
CA LEU A 58 1.44 3.34 3.48
C LEU A 58 0.52 4.24 2.64
N CYS A 59 -0.67 4.57 3.16
CA CYS A 59 -1.70 5.31 2.43
C CYS A 59 -1.96 6.71 3.00
N ASN A 60 -1.24 7.13 4.06
CA ASN A 60 -1.44 8.40 4.76
C ASN A 60 -2.87 8.60 5.25
N TRP A 61 -3.55 7.52 5.63
CA TRP A 61 -4.86 7.63 6.25
C TRP A 61 -4.73 8.37 7.59
N GLN A 62 -5.63 9.31 7.85
CA GLN A 62 -5.65 10.06 9.10
C GLN A 62 -6.48 9.31 10.12
N ASP A 63 -5.85 8.88 11.20
CA ASP A 63 -6.58 8.30 12.31
C ASP A 63 -7.19 9.43 13.17
N ARG A 64 -8.50 9.63 13.05
CA ARG A 64 -9.23 10.59 13.89
C ARG A 64 -9.50 10.07 15.30
N GLN A 65 -9.21 8.80 15.59
CA GLN A 65 -9.49 8.21 16.90
C GLN A 65 -8.39 8.47 17.94
N ALA A 66 -7.19 8.93 17.55
CA ALA A 66 -6.12 9.30 18.50
C ALA A 66 -6.31 10.67 19.18
N LEU A 67 -7.44 11.36 18.95
CA LEU A 67 -7.69 12.73 19.42
C LEU A 67 -8.74 12.86 20.55
N ASN A 68 -9.24 11.75 21.10
CA ASN A 68 -10.16 11.76 22.25
C ASN A 68 -9.69 10.82 23.36
#